data_AF-A0AAW6NI75-F1
#
_entry.id   AF-A0AAW6NI75-F1
#
_cell.length_a   1.000
_cell.length_b   1.000
_cell.length_c   1.000
_cell.angle_alpha   90.00
_cell.angle_beta   90.00
_cell.angle_gamma   90.00
#
_symmetry.space_group_name_H-M   'P 1'
#
loop_
_entity.id
_entity.type
_entity.pdbx_description
1 polymer ?
#
loop_
_entity_poly.entity_id
_entity_poly.type
_entity_poly.pdbx_seq_one_letter_code
_entity_poly.pdbx_strand_id
1 'polypeptide(L)' 'QHLVCEPTDPVLEVEQVIYLEDGTPLEYAHCHYRYDHGGIVIVNNG' A
#
# COMPACT_ATOMS: atom_id res chain seq x y z
N GLN A 1 12.08 -2.58 12.32
CA GLN A 1 12.89 -1.39 11.99
C GLN A 1 13.00 -1.22 10.47
N HIS A 2 11.85 -1.19 9.76
CA HIS A 2 11.84 -1.17 8.27
C HIS A 2 11.40 0.17 7.68
N LEU A 3 10.75 1.04 8.47
CA LEU A 3 10.28 2.34 8.02
C LEU A 3 11.05 3.52 8.58
N VAL A 4 11.99 3.33 9.52
CA VAL A 4 12.76 4.43 10.14
C VAL A 4 11.81 5.56 10.63
N CYS A 5 10.74 5.20 11.34
CA CYS A 5 9.76 6.14 11.88
C CYS A 5 9.70 6.02 13.41
N GLU A 6 9.44 7.11 14.11
CA GLU A 6 9.15 7.10 15.55
C GLU A 6 7.78 6.46 15.83
N PRO A 7 7.53 5.91 17.02
CA PRO A 7 6.25 5.26 17.35
C PRO A 7 5.02 6.17 17.22
N THR A 8 5.23 7.48 17.23
CA THR A 8 4.18 8.51 17.12
C THR A 8 4.01 9.04 15.70
N ASP A 9 4.90 8.68 14.77
CA ASP A 9 4.83 9.20 13.42
C ASP A 9 3.66 8.56 12.67
N PRO A 10 2.80 9.34 11.99
CA PRO A 10 1.69 8.78 11.24
C PRO A 10 2.23 7.92 10.09
N VAL A 11 1.65 6.74 9.89
CA VAL A 11 1.95 5.87 8.76
C VAL A 11 0.74 5.76 7.87
N LEU A 12 0.99 5.67 6.56
CA LEU A 12 -0.04 5.38 5.58
C LEU A 12 -0.12 3.87 5.40
N GLU A 13 -1.28 3.30 5.71
CA GLU A 13 -1.57 1.88 5.51
C GLU A 13 -2.34 1.71 4.20
N VAL A 14 -1.86 0.82 3.34
CA VAL A 14 -2.49 0.52 2.06
C VAL A 14 -2.70 -0.98 1.93
N GLU A 15 -3.94 -1.34 1.62
CA GLU A 15 -4.34 -2.69 1.26
C GLU A 15 -4.73 -2.72 -0.22
N GLN A 16 -4.11 -3.63 -0.97
CA GLN A 16 -4.40 -3.85 -2.38
C GLN A 16 -4.71 -5.31 -2.62
N VAL A 17 -5.83 -5.57 -3.30
CA VAL A 17 -6.20 -6.90 -3.77
C VAL A 17 -6.21 -6.88 -5.29
N ILE A 18 -5.41 -7.74 -5.90
CA ILE A 18 -5.35 -7.92 -7.34
C ILE A 18 -6.19 -9.14 -7.69
N TYR A 19 -7.10 -8.97 -8.65
CA TYR A 19 -7.96 -10.02 -9.16
C TYR A 19 -7.59 -10.34 -10.61
N LEU A 20 -7.74 -11.59 -11.00
CA LEU A 20 -7.77 -11.99 -12.39
C LEU A 20 -9.06 -11.48 -13.06
N GLU A 21 -9.10 -11.48 -14.39
CA GLU A 21 -10.27 -11.06 -15.16
C GLU A 21 -11.53 -11.89 -14.84
N ASP A 22 -11.35 -13.13 -14.36
CA ASP A 22 -12.44 -14.02 -13.93
C ASP A 22 -12.93 -13.75 -12.50
N GLY A 23 -12.35 -12.76 -11.81
CA GLY A 23 -12.69 -12.40 -10.44
C GLY A 23 -11.98 -13.22 -9.36
N THR A 24 -11.08 -14.14 -9.73
CA THR A 24 -10.28 -14.90 -8.76
C THR A 24 -9.22 -13.99 -8.13
N PRO A 25 -9.09 -13.92 -6.80
CA PRO A 25 -8.03 -13.15 -6.15
C PRO A 25 -6.67 -13.77 -6.45
N LEU A 26 -5.78 -12.98 -7.05
CA LEU A 26 -4.42 -13.38 -7.40
C LEU A 26 -3.44 -13.02 -6.29
N GLU A 27 -3.49 -11.78 -5.80
CA GLU A 27 -2.50 -11.25 -4.85
C GLU A 27 -3.15 -10.33 -3.82
N TYR A 28 -2.66 -10.44 -2.59
CA TYR A 28 -2.98 -9.55 -1.49
C TYR A 28 -1.70 -8.88 -0.99
N ALA A 29 -1.64 -7.56 -1.09
CA ALA A 29 -0.53 -6.76 -0.61
C ALA A 29 -0.99 -5.85 0.54
N HIS A 30 -0.22 -5.87 1.62
CA HIS A 30 -0.41 -4.99 2.77
C HIS A 30 0.88 -4.21 3.00
N CYS A 31 0.83 -2.90 2.83
CA CYS A 31 2.00 -2.03 2.82
C CYS A 31 1.83 -0.87 3.79
N HIS A 32 2.88 -0.59 4.55
CA HIS A 32 3.01 0.60 5.39
C HIS A 32 4.01 1.55 4.75
N TYR A 33 3.61 2.80 4.55
CA TYR A 33 4.46 3.86 4.02
C TYR A 33 4.61 4.98 5.04
N ARG A 34 5.80 5.58 5.08
CA ARG A 34 6.00 6.83 5.83
C ARG A 34 5.26 7.96 5.14
N TYR A 35 4.39 8.65 5.88
CA TYR A 35 3.57 9.75 5.39
C TYR A 35 4.38 10.89 4.76
N ASP A 36 5.65 11.03 5.13
CA ASP A 36 6.54 12.14 4.79
C ASP A 36 7.62 11.79 3.75
N HIS A 37 7.73 10.52 3.34
CA HIS A 37 8.86 10.04 2.50
C HIS A 37 8.46 9.49 1.13
N GLY A 38 7.17 9.29 0.84
CA GLY A 38 6.74 8.75 -0.45
C GLY A 38 5.30 9.12 -0.77
N GLY A 39 5.09 9.78 -1.91
CA GLY A 39 3.75 9.98 -2.45
C GLY A 39 3.24 8.69 -3.10
N ILE A 40 2.01 8.30 -2.80
CA ILE A 40 1.35 7.18 -3.48
C ILE A 40 0.67 7.72 -4.73
N VAL A 41 1.06 7.19 -5.90
CA VAL A 41 0.39 7.47 -7.17
C VAL A 41 -0.49 6.27 -7.49
N ILE A 42 -1.80 6.44 -7.36
CA ILE A 42 -2.78 5.42 -7.77
C ILE A 42 -3.05 5.63 -9.25
N VAL A 43 -2.54 4.72 -10.08
CA VAL A 43 -2.85 4.71 -11.52
C VAL A 43 -3.99 3.73 -11.74
N ASN A 44 -5.19 4.25 -12.00
CA ASN A 44 -6.33 3.46 -12.41
C ASN A 44 -6.34 3.41 -13.95
N ASN A 45 -5.78 2.35 -14.52
CA ASN A 45 -5.92 2.06 -15.95
C ASN A 45 -7.28 1.39 -16.15
N GLY A 46 -8.31 2.21 -16.32
CA GLY A 46 -9.67 1.75 -16.63
C GLY A 46 -9.79 1.01 -17.96
#